data_AF-A0A847L4Y6-F1
#
_entry.id   AF-A0A847L4Y6-F1
#
_cell.length_a   1.000
_cell.length_b   1.000
_cell.length_c   1.000
_cell.angle_alpha   90.00
_cell.angle_beta   90.00
_cell.angle_gamma   90.00
#
_symmetry.space_group_name_H-M   'P 1'
#
loop_
_entity.id
_entity.type
_entity.pdbx_description
1 polymer ?
#
loop_
_entity_poly.entity_id
_entity_poly.type
_entity_poly.pdbx_seq_one_letter_code
_entity_poly.pdbx_strand_id
1 'polypeptide(L)'
;MKTKKKIYFILLSLLFIPLLSAQNVGQYGPEDMKQLRNDLAKGTYDVYELKSEGEYVIPTILRPKSSFTIKAAPGLATKPILSMASTIEVSSLAMFEPRNENTVATFDGLEIVGTNPDATAQPMLLYARKNATNCKVIIKNSYVHSFSENNTLRFDVSNCDVEIENSVISNIKGKFMNFFYGVTPQGVEHGGIKVTNTVFNNFTDKSQIVYYPNGTAKGTTAIFDHCTFINSNSKLPLIMFRQMEDVVIKNSVFHQVNNGVLFQNAKLDYCYLGSTRANATKGKIFPSNPAPVFTDPENMDFEIKNKTSFVGNDGEPLGATIINY
;
A
#
# COMPACT_ATOMS: atom_id res chain seq x y z
N MET A 1 -60.64 -3.67 44.43
CA MET A 1 -59.88 -2.66 43.67
C MET A 1 -58.97 -3.38 42.69
N LYS A 2 -59.08 -3.06 41.38
CA LYS A 2 -58.54 -3.85 40.26
C LYS A 2 -57.01 -3.76 40.14
N THR A 3 -56.29 -4.88 40.23
CA THR A 3 -54.86 -5.00 39.91
C THR A 3 -54.67 -5.17 38.40
N LYS A 4 -54.12 -4.16 37.73
CA LYS A 4 -53.77 -4.19 36.30
C LYS A 4 -52.49 -5.00 36.09
N LYS A 5 -52.56 -6.13 35.37
CA LYS A 5 -51.41 -6.85 34.83
C LYS A 5 -50.75 -6.01 33.72
N LYS A 6 -49.46 -5.69 33.86
CA LYS A 6 -48.64 -5.13 32.79
C LYS A 6 -48.18 -6.29 31.88
N ILE A 7 -48.57 -6.24 30.61
CA ILE A 7 -48.08 -7.13 29.56
C ILE A 7 -46.83 -6.46 28.98
N TYR A 8 -45.68 -7.12 29.09
CA TYR A 8 -44.46 -6.68 28.42
C TYR A 8 -44.46 -7.25 27.01
N PHE A 9 -44.58 -6.37 26.01
CA PHE A 9 -44.30 -6.68 24.61
C PHE A 9 -42.77 -6.76 24.47
N ILE A 10 -42.24 -7.98 24.32
CA ILE A 10 -40.85 -8.18 23.90
C ILE A 10 -40.82 -8.00 22.39
N LEU A 11 -40.31 -6.85 21.94
CA LEU A 11 -40.02 -6.60 20.53
C LEU A 11 -38.78 -7.43 20.17
N LEU A 12 -39.00 -8.54 19.48
CA LEU A 12 -37.92 -9.38 18.96
C LEU A 12 -37.25 -8.63 17.79
N SER A 13 -36.18 -7.90 18.09
CA SER A 13 -35.32 -7.31 17.06
C SER A 13 -34.65 -8.44 16.28
N LEU A 14 -35.16 -8.70 15.07
CA LEU A 14 -34.51 -9.56 14.09
C LEU A 14 -33.10 -9.02 13.82
N LEU A 15 -32.09 -9.73 14.33
CA LEU A 15 -30.70 -9.58 13.95
C LEU A 15 -30.61 -9.85 12.44
N PHE A 16 -30.51 -8.77 11.66
CA PHE A 16 -30.04 -8.83 10.29
C PHE A 16 -28.54 -9.19 10.37
N ILE A 17 -28.25 -10.49 10.38
CA ILE A 17 -26.90 -10.97 10.08
C ILE A 17 -26.78 -10.82 8.56
N PRO A 18 -25.98 -9.89 8.01
CA PRO A 18 -25.73 -9.89 6.59
C PRO A 18 -25.15 -11.24 6.23
N LEU A 19 -25.86 -12.00 5.38
CA LEU A 19 -25.26 -13.18 4.74
C LEU A 19 -24.05 -12.67 3.95
N LEU A 20 -22.86 -12.90 4.49
CA LEU A 20 -21.64 -12.86 3.70
C LEU A 20 -21.81 -13.91 2.60
N SER A 21 -22.05 -13.47 1.37
CA SER A 21 -22.02 -14.35 0.21
C SER A 21 -20.64 -15.01 0.19
N ALA A 22 -20.59 -16.33 0.06
CA ALA A 22 -19.33 -17.05 -0.10
C ALA A 22 -18.56 -16.43 -1.28
N GLN A 23 -17.31 -16.03 -1.04
CA GLN A 23 -16.45 -15.50 -2.10
C GLN A 23 -16.19 -16.61 -3.13
N ASN A 24 -16.30 -16.29 -4.41
CA ASN A 24 -15.94 -17.25 -5.44
C ASN A 24 -14.41 -17.24 -5.62
N VAL A 25 -13.78 -18.42 -5.47
CA VAL A 25 -12.31 -18.57 -5.46
C VAL A 25 -11.84 -19.43 -6.63
N GLY A 26 -10.94 -18.90 -7.45
CA GLY A 26 -10.17 -19.66 -8.44
C GLY A 26 -8.77 -19.95 -7.92
N GLN A 27 -8.23 -21.14 -8.18
CA GLN A 27 -6.90 -21.56 -7.72
C GLN A 27 -5.96 -21.80 -8.90
N TYR A 28 -4.73 -21.30 -8.82
CA TYR A 28 -3.80 -21.26 -9.95
C TYR A 28 -2.36 -21.61 -9.54
N GLY A 29 -1.69 -22.46 -10.32
CA GLY A 29 -0.24 -22.64 -10.31
C GLY A 29 0.45 -21.72 -11.35
N PRO A 30 1.78 -21.61 -11.35
CA PRO A 30 2.53 -20.85 -12.36
C PRO A 30 2.18 -21.23 -13.81
N GLU A 31 1.90 -22.51 -14.05
CA GLU A 31 1.49 -23.06 -15.34
C GLU A 31 0.10 -22.58 -15.81
N ASP A 32 -0.75 -22.16 -14.87
CA ASP A 32 -2.14 -21.77 -15.11
C ASP A 32 -2.29 -20.29 -15.52
N MET A 33 -1.18 -19.57 -15.74
CA MET A 33 -1.23 -18.12 -15.99
C MET A 33 -2.12 -17.73 -17.17
N LYS A 34 -2.20 -18.54 -18.23
CA LYS A 34 -3.14 -18.26 -19.33
C LYS A 34 -4.59 -18.26 -18.85
N GLN A 35 -4.95 -19.19 -17.98
CA GLN A 35 -6.31 -19.34 -17.45
C GLN A 35 -6.62 -18.24 -16.43
N LEU A 36 -5.71 -17.95 -15.49
CA LEU A 36 -5.84 -16.86 -14.51
C LEU A 36 -6.17 -15.54 -15.21
N ARG A 37 -5.42 -15.19 -16.25
CA ARG A 37 -5.64 -13.96 -17.03
C ARG A 37 -7.02 -13.91 -17.66
N ASN A 38 -7.48 -15.03 -18.24
CA ASN A 38 -8.78 -15.11 -18.88
C ASN A 38 -9.90 -14.94 -17.87
N ASP A 39 -9.77 -15.54 -16.69
CA ASP A 39 -10.75 -15.46 -15.62
C ASP A 39 -10.80 -14.06 -15.00
N LEU A 40 -9.64 -13.44 -14.76
CA LEU A 40 -9.53 -12.07 -14.27
C LEU A 40 -10.18 -11.06 -15.23
N ALA A 41 -9.94 -11.22 -16.54
CA ALA A 41 -10.54 -10.38 -17.58
C ALA A 41 -12.06 -10.59 -17.72
N LYS A 42 -12.58 -11.73 -17.27
CA LYS A 42 -14.02 -12.02 -17.25
C LYS A 42 -14.69 -11.68 -15.92
N GLY A 43 -13.91 -11.47 -14.86
CA GLY A 43 -14.42 -11.37 -13.49
C GLY A 43 -15.05 -12.68 -13.03
N THR A 44 -14.45 -13.83 -13.38
CA THR A 44 -15.00 -15.15 -13.05
C THR A 44 -15.05 -15.37 -11.53
N TYR A 45 -14.03 -14.90 -10.82
CA TYR A 45 -13.83 -15.07 -9.39
C TYR A 45 -13.63 -13.72 -8.69
N ASP A 46 -13.95 -13.66 -7.40
CA ASP A 46 -13.60 -12.54 -6.52
C ASP A 46 -12.16 -12.64 -6.05
N VAL A 47 -11.69 -13.88 -5.86
CA VAL A 47 -10.37 -14.24 -5.34
C VAL A 47 -9.66 -15.18 -6.31
N TYR A 48 -8.42 -14.83 -6.64
CA TYR A 48 -7.50 -15.58 -7.49
C TYR A 48 -6.34 -16.02 -6.58
N GLU A 49 -6.44 -17.24 -6.06
CA GLU A 49 -5.50 -17.80 -5.11
C GLU A 49 -4.34 -18.51 -5.84
N LEU A 50 -3.11 -18.12 -5.51
CA LEU A 50 -1.88 -18.71 -6.01
C LEU A 50 -1.51 -19.88 -5.11
N LYS A 51 -1.66 -21.10 -5.62
CA LYS A 51 -1.69 -22.36 -4.83
C LYS A 51 -0.32 -22.96 -4.53
N SER A 52 0.75 -22.42 -5.11
CA SER A 52 2.11 -22.94 -4.97
C SER A 52 3.13 -21.82 -4.96
N GLU A 53 4.31 -22.09 -4.41
CA GLU A 53 5.47 -21.23 -4.57
C GLU A 53 5.89 -21.12 -6.05
N GLY A 54 6.70 -20.10 -6.36
CA GLY A 54 7.26 -19.87 -7.68
C GLY A 54 6.78 -18.59 -8.34
N GLU A 55 7.21 -18.40 -9.60
CA GLU A 55 7.01 -17.15 -10.34
C GLU A 55 5.80 -17.22 -11.28
N TYR A 56 4.89 -16.27 -11.11
CA TYR A 56 3.68 -16.07 -11.88
C TYR A 56 3.88 -14.89 -12.85
N VAL A 57 4.44 -15.19 -14.02
CA VAL A 57 4.85 -14.18 -15.00
C VAL A 57 3.64 -13.64 -15.76
N ILE A 58 3.41 -12.33 -15.68
CA ILE A 58 2.40 -11.61 -16.47
C ILE A 58 3.01 -11.18 -17.80
N PRO A 59 2.60 -11.73 -18.97
CA PRO A 59 3.23 -11.38 -20.24
C PRO A 59 2.65 -10.11 -20.89
N THR A 60 1.48 -9.68 -20.45
CA THR A 60 0.77 -8.50 -20.98
C THR A 60 -0.07 -7.85 -19.91
N ILE A 61 -0.38 -6.56 -20.07
CA ILE A 61 -1.27 -5.79 -19.19
C ILE A 61 -2.58 -6.55 -18.92
N LEU A 62 -2.91 -6.75 -17.65
CA LEU A 62 -4.17 -7.34 -17.22
C LEU A 62 -5.22 -6.26 -17.00
N ARG A 63 -6.43 -6.51 -17.50
CA ARG A 63 -7.56 -5.58 -17.41
C ARG A 63 -8.72 -6.27 -16.71
N PRO A 64 -8.73 -6.26 -15.37
CA PRO A 64 -9.80 -6.87 -14.59
C PRO A 64 -11.15 -6.26 -14.93
N LYS A 65 -12.20 -7.10 -14.99
CA LYS A 65 -13.57 -6.64 -15.24
C LYS A 65 -14.22 -6.00 -14.01
N SER A 66 -13.82 -6.46 -12.83
CA SER A 66 -14.41 -6.08 -11.54
C SER A 66 -13.31 -6.00 -10.48
N SER A 67 -13.70 -5.67 -9.25
CA SER A 67 -12.84 -5.86 -8.07
C SER A 67 -12.29 -7.28 -8.02
N PHE A 68 -11.07 -7.41 -7.51
CA PHE A 68 -10.35 -8.67 -7.48
C PHE A 68 -9.37 -8.71 -6.30
N THR A 69 -9.10 -9.93 -5.83
CA THR A 69 -8.03 -10.23 -4.89
C THR A 69 -7.08 -11.24 -5.51
N ILE A 70 -5.79 -10.95 -5.57
CA ILE A 70 -4.75 -11.95 -5.81
C ILE A 70 -4.08 -12.24 -4.48
N LYS A 71 -4.08 -13.50 -4.05
CA LYS A 71 -3.51 -13.88 -2.76
C LYS A 71 -2.70 -15.16 -2.82
N ALA A 72 -1.74 -15.30 -1.92
CA ALA A 72 -1.10 -16.58 -1.66
C ALA A 72 -2.04 -17.54 -0.95
N ALA A 73 -1.96 -18.83 -1.28
CA ALA A 73 -2.57 -19.88 -0.48
C ALA A 73 -1.92 -19.91 0.94
N PRO A 74 -2.68 -20.28 1.97
CA PRO A 74 -2.12 -20.40 3.32
C PRO A 74 -1.10 -21.55 3.40
N GLY A 75 -0.05 -21.35 4.20
CA GLY A 75 0.93 -22.40 4.53
C GLY A 75 2.04 -22.61 3.51
N LEU A 76 2.13 -21.76 2.47
CA LEU A 76 3.29 -21.75 1.56
C LEU A 76 4.56 -21.35 2.33
N ALA A 77 5.68 -22.01 2.01
CA ALA A 77 6.95 -21.76 2.69
C ALA A 77 7.55 -20.40 2.32
N THR A 78 7.32 -19.95 1.08
CA THR A 78 7.72 -18.65 0.56
C THR A 78 6.55 -18.00 -0.16
N LYS A 79 6.56 -16.66 -0.27
CA LYS A 79 5.54 -15.95 -1.04
C LYS A 79 5.63 -16.33 -2.53
N PRO A 80 4.51 -16.55 -3.22
CA PRO A 80 4.47 -16.55 -4.68
C PRO A 80 4.97 -15.21 -5.23
N ILE A 81 5.74 -15.27 -6.31
CA ILE A 81 6.34 -14.10 -6.96
C ILE A 81 5.46 -13.68 -8.13
N LEU A 82 4.93 -12.47 -8.10
CA LEU A 82 4.20 -11.85 -9.20
C LEU A 82 5.12 -10.88 -9.95
N SER A 83 5.41 -11.19 -11.21
CA SER A 83 6.32 -10.40 -12.05
C SER A 83 5.71 -10.12 -13.42
N MET A 84 6.38 -9.28 -14.21
CA MET A 84 5.99 -9.01 -15.60
C MET A 84 7.18 -9.23 -16.53
N ALA A 85 6.96 -9.98 -17.60
CA ALA A 85 7.93 -10.17 -18.67
C ALA A 85 7.23 -9.86 -20.00
N SER A 86 7.40 -8.62 -20.47
CA SER A 86 6.64 -8.10 -21.61
C SER A 86 7.55 -7.30 -22.53
N THR A 87 7.47 -7.56 -23.83
CA THR A 87 8.22 -6.83 -24.86
C THR A 87 7.58 -5.48 -25.24
N ILE A 88 6.58 -5.01 -24.49
CA ILE A 88 5.82 -3.79 -24.79
C ILE A 88 6.58 -2.56 -24.28
N GLU A 89 7.01 -1.70 -25.19
CA GLU A 89 7.77 -0.47 -24.89
C GLU A 89 6.86 0.76 -24.82
N VAL A 90 6.06 0.87 -23.76
CA VAL A 90 5.19 2.04 -23.54
C VAL A 90 5.31 2.56 -22.11
N SER A 91 5.27 3.89 -21.93
CA SER A 91 5.30 4.52 -20.60
C SER A 91 4.07 4.23 -19.73
N SER A 92 3.01 3.68 -20.33
CA SER A 92 1.80 3.23 -19.64
C SER A 92 1.82 1.74 -19.29
N LEU A 93 2.97 1.07 -19.36
CA LEU A 93 3.07 -0.35 -19.05
C LEU A 93 2.69 -0.59 -17.58
N ALA A 94 1.77 -1.51 -17.34
CA ALA A 94 1.34 -1.88 -16.00
C ALA A 94 1.02 -3.37 -15.94
N MET A 95 1.18 -3.99 -14.77
CA MET A 95 0.68 -5.35 -14.52
C MET A 95 -0.85 -5.33 -14.54
N PHE A 96 -1.47 -4.37 -13.85
CA PHE A 96 -2.92 -4.22 -13.74
C PHE A 96 -3.39 -2.83 -14.20
N GLU A 97 -4.39 -2.80 -15.08
CA GLU A 97 -5.04 -1.58 -15.59
C GLU A 97 -6.56 -1.70 -15.38
N PRO A 98 -7.08 -1.44 -14.16
CA PRO A 98 -8.52 -1.35 -13.94
C PRO A 98 -9.12 -0.21 -14.78
N ARG A 99 -10.32 -0.44 -15.32
CA ARG A 99 -11.00 0.53 -16.21
C ARG A 99 -12.38 0.95 -15.74
N ASN A 100 -12.89 0.33 -14.69
CA ASN A 100 -14.22 0.59 -14.15
C ASN A 100 -14.12 1.35 -12.83
N GLU A 101 -15.10 2.18 -12.56
CA GLU A 101 -15.24 2.86 -11.27
C GLU A 101 -15.42 1.85 -10.12
N ASN A 102 -15.12 2.28 -8.89
CA ASN A 102 -15.34 1.50 -7.67
C ASN A 102 -14.58 0.16 -7.65
N THR A 103 -13.52 0.01 -8.45
CA THR A 103 -12.71 -1.21 -8.48
C THR A 103 -11.81 -1.27 -7.25
N VAL A 104 -11.89 -2.38 -6.51
CA VAL A 104 -10.97 -2.70 -5.42
C VAL A 104 -9.98 -3.76 -5.90
N ALA A 105 -8.69 -3.42 -5.89
CA ALA A 105 -7.59 -4.33 -6.21
C ALA A 105 -6.86 -4.70 -4.92
N THR A 106 -6.87 -5.98 -4.55
CA THR A 106 -6.20 -6.49 -3.35
C THR A 106 -5.07 -7.44 -3.71
N PHE A 107 -3.91 -7.24 -3.09
CA PHE A 107 -2.73 -8.10 -3.18
C PHE A 107 -2.34 -8.55 -1.77
N ASP A 108 -2.36 -9.85 -1.51
CA ASP A 108 -2.18 -10.39 -0.16
C ASP A 108 -1.20 -11.56 -0.12
N GLY A 109 -0.13 -11.44 0.67
CA GLY A 109 0.84 -12.52 0.85
C GLY A 109 1.77 -12.73 -0.35
N LEU A 110 2.01 -11.72 -1.18
CA LEU A 110 2.77 -11.85 -2.43
C LEU A 110 4.15 -11.19 -2.35
N GLU A 111 5.11 -11.73 -3.09
CA GLU A 111 6.26 -10.95 -3.57
C GLU A 111 5.90 -10.35 -4.92
N ILE A 112 6.15 -9.06 -5.12
CA ILE A 112 5.77 -8.33 -6.34
C ILE A 112 7.00 -7.59 -6.88
N VAL A 113 7.43 -7.99 -8.07
CA VAL A 113 8.71 -7.54 -8.66
C VAL A 113 8.46 -6.61 -9.84
N GLY A 114 8.88 -5.36 -9.71
CA GLY A 114 8.69 -4.31 -10.72
C GLY A 114 9.71 -4.29 -11.86
N THR A 115 10.59 -5.28 -11.96
CA THR A 115 11.57 -5.39 -13.04
C THR A 115 10.99 -6.16 -14.21
N ASN A 116 11.10 -5.62 -15.41
CA ASN A 116 10.77 -6.30 -16.66
C ASN A 116 12.05 -6.70 -17.39
N PRO A 117 12.40 -7.99 -17.41
CA PRO A 117 13.65 -8.45 -18.03
C PRO A 117 13.62 -8.40 -19.56
N ASP A 118 12.42 -8.36 -20.16
CA ASP A 118 12.22 -8.52 -21.61
C ASP A 118 12.11 -7.19 -22.37
N ALA A 119 12.18 -6.06 -21.67
CA ALA A 119 12.09 -4.73 -22.28
C ALA A 119 12.76 -3.65 -21.43
N THR A 120 13.00 -2.50 -22.04
CA THR A 120 13.49 -1.33 -21.31
C THR A 120 12.39 -0.71 -20.43
N ALA A 121 11.16 -0.66 -20.93
CA ALA A 121 10.00 -0.17 -20.18
C ALA A 121 9.73 -1.03 -18.95
N GLN A 122 9.80 -0.40 -17.78
CA GLN A 122 9.50 -1.01 -16.50
C GLN A 122 8.03 -0.83 -16.13
N PRO A 123 7.34 -1.85 -15.62
CA PRO A 123 5.91 -1.80 -15.36
C PRO A 123 5.58 -0.97 -14.11
N MET A 124 4.41 -0.34 -14.12
CA MET A 124 3.67 -0.06 -12.89
C MET A 124 3.08 -1.37 -12.34
N LEU A 125 2.90 -1.47 -11.03
CA LEU A 125 2.04 -2.51 -10.47
C LEU A 125 0.59 -2.25 -10.92
N LEU A 126 0.10 -1.03 -10.69
CA LEU A 126 -1.27 -0.67 -11.03
C LEU A 126 -1.35 0.71 -11.67
N TYR A 127 -2.11 0.80 -12.76
CA TYR A 127 -2.41 2.05 -13.43
C TYR A 127 -3.93 2.26 -13.59
N ALA A 128 -4.52 3.07 -12.71
CA ALA A 128 -5.91 3.50 -12.81
C ALA A 128 -6.00 4.73 -13.71
N ARG A 129 -6.79 4.66 -14.78
CA ARG A 129 -6.97 5.76 -15.74
C ARG A 129 -8.37 5.74 -16.35
N LYS A 130 -8.73 6.84 -17.01
CA LYS A 130 -10.03 7.00 -17.70
C LYS A 130 -11.21 6.92 -16.72
N ASN A 131 -12.00 5.84 -16.75
CA ASN A 131 -13.23 5.70 -15.97
C ASN A 131 -13.01 5.01 -14.61
N ALA A 132 -11.76 4.72 -14.24
CA ALA A 132 -11.41 4.03 -13.00
C ALA A 132 -11.46 4.94 -11.75
N THR A 133 -12.46 5.80 -11.61
CA THR A 133 -12.64 6.67 -10.43
C THR A 133 -13.07 5.86 -9.20
N ASN A 134 -12.87 6.40 -7.99
CA ASN A 134 -13.27 5.73 -6.73
C ASN A 134 -12.61 4.35 -6.53
N CYS A 135 -11.43 4.12 -7.12
CA CYS A 135 -10.74 2.84 -6.96
C CYS A 135 -10.01 2.75 -5.62
N LYS A 136 -9.82 1.54 -5.11
CA LYS A 136 -9.00 1.29 -3.92
C LYS A 136 -7.94 0.24 -4.22
N VAL A 137 -6.71 0.51 -3.81
CA VAL A 137 -5.62 -0.49 -3.83
C VAL A 137 -5.31 -0.91 -2.41
N ILE A 138 -5.27 -2.22 -2.18
CA ILE A 138 -4.98 -2.83 -0.89
C ILE A 138 -3.78 -3.76 -1.05
N ILE A 139 -2.71 -3.54 -0.28
CA ILE A 139 -1.51 -4.37 -0.26
C ILE A 139 -1.30 -4.88 1.17
N LYS A 140 -1.36 -6.20 1.38
CA LYS A 140 -1.22 -6.81 2.71
C LYS A 140 -0.18 -7.91 2.70
N ASN A 141 0.57 -8.04 3.79
CA ASN A 141 1.48 -9.16 4.02
C ASN A 141 2.46 -9.41 2.85
N SER A 142 2.81 -8.36 2.10
CA SER A 142 3.46 -8.47 0.80
C SER A 142 4.83 -7.80 0.78
N TYR A 143 5.70 -8.27 -0.11
CA TYR A 143 6.97 -7.64 -0.42
C TYR A 143 6.91 -7.02 -1.82
N VAL A 144 6.92 -5.70 -1.93
CA VAL A 144 6.84 -4.99 -3.22
C VAL A 144 8.16 -4.28 -3.49
N HIS A 145 8.83 -4.62 -4.59
CA HIS A 145 10.15 -4.07 -4.84
C HIS A 145 10.58 -3.95 -6.29
N SER A 146 11.71 -3.27 -6.48
CA SER A 146 12.41 -3.13 -7.77
C SER A 146 11.58 -2.42 -8.85
N PHE A 147 10.73 -1.47 -8.45
CA PHE A 147 10.03 -0.57 -9.38
C PHE A 147 10.88 0.67 -9.67
N SER A 148 10.94 1.05 -10.94
CA SER A 148 11.68 2.23 -11.40
C SER A 148 10.90 3.01 -12.46
N GLU A 149 11.21 4.30 -12.60
CA GLU A 149 10.82 5.23 -13.67
C GLU A 149 9.31 5.51 -13.88
N ASN A 150 8.46 4.48 -13.97
CA ASN A 150 7.04 4.59 -14.32
C ASN A 150 6.09 4.69 -13.13
N ASN A 151 6.62 4.87 -11.92
CA ASN A 151 5.88 4.82 -10.64
C ASN A 151 5.36 3.41 -10.35
N THR A 152 5.03 3.10 -9.08
CA THR A 152 4.52 1.77 -8.73
C THR A 152 3.00 1.71 -8.83
N LEU A 153 2.32 2.64 -8.18
CA LEU A 153 0.88 2.86 -8.23
C LEU A 153 0.63 4.22 -8.87
N ARG A 154 -0.13 4.26 -9.96
CA ARG A 154 -0.46 5.50 -10.65
C ARG A 154 -1.97 5.67 -10.79
N PHE A 155 -2.44 6.83 -10.36
CA PHE A 155 -3.84 7.21 -10.39
C PHE A 155 -4.03 8.47 -11.25
N ASP A 156 -4.49 8.27 -12.48
CA ASP A 156 -4.86 9.33 -13.42
C ASP A 156 -6.36 9.68 -13.36
N VAL A 157 -6.92 9.55 -12.16
CA VAL A 157 -8.34 9.60 -11.83
C VAL A 157 -8.53 10.08 -10.39
N SER A 158 -9.72 10.60 -10.08
CA SER A 158 -10.08 11.13 -8.77
C SER A 158 -10.48 10.04 -7.76
N ASN A 159 -10.49 10.45 -6.49
CA ASN A 159 -11.04 9.69 -5.35
C ASN A 159 -10.49 8.26 -5.20
N CYS A 160 -9.21 8.04 -5.50
CA CYS A 160 -8.59 6.74 -5.32
C CYS A 160 -7.91 6.61 -3.95
N ASP A 161 -8.16 5.51 -3.26
CA ASP A 161 -7.62 5.19 -1.94
C ASP A 161 -6.47 4.18 -2.03
N VAL A 162 -5.54 4.27 -1.07
CA VAL A 162 -4.48 3.27 -0.88
C VAL A 162 -4.45 2.80 0.57
N GLU A 163 -4.50 1.48 0.77
CA GLU A 163 -4.32 0.82 2.06
C GLU A 163 -3.15 -0.16 1.99
N ILE A 164 -2.20 -0.04 2.91
CA ILE A 164 -1.03 -0.91 2.99
C ILE A 164 -0.83 -1.37 4.41
N GLU A 165 -0.66 -2.67 4.60
CA GLU A 165 -0.59 -3.29 5.92
C GLU A 165 0.45 -4.41 5.94
N ASN A 166 1.23 -4.52 7.02
CA ASN A 166 2.15 -5.64 7.28
C ASN A 166 3.05 -5.96 6.08
N SER A 167 3.59 -4.94 5.42
CA SER A 167 4.26 -5.10 4.13
C SER A 167 5.66 -4.49 4.12
N VAL A 168 6.51 -4.97 3.22
CA VAL A 168 7.81 -4.36 2.92
C VAL A 168 7.74 -3.75 1.53
N ILE A 169 8.07 -2.47 1.42
CA ILE A 169 8.20 -1.76 0.15
C ILE A 169 9.66 -1.35 0.00
N SER A 170 10.33 -1.85 -1.03
CA SER A 170 11.78 -1.65 -1.15
C SER A 170 12.30 -1.40 -2.55
N ASN A 171 13.53 -0.85 -2.63
CA ASN A 171 14.27 -0.68 -3.89
C ASN A 171 13.48 0.13 -4.94
N ILE A 172 12.90 1.26 -4.51
CA ILE A 172 12.05 2.09 -5.37
C ILE A 172 12.88 3.25 -5.96
N LYS A 173 12.92 3.31 -7.29
CA LYS A 173 13.56 4.38 -8.09
C LYS A 173 12.51 5.19 -8.85
N GLY A 174 11.59 5.82 -8.12
CA GLY A 174 10.45 6.53 -8.70
C GLY A 174 9.42 6.91 -7.63
N LYS A 175 8.19 7.23 -8.03
CA LYS A 175 7.11 7.45 -7.06
C LYS A 175 6.44 6.12 -6.75
N PHE A 176 6.29 5.78 -5.48
CA PHE A 176 5.53 4.59 -5.13
C PHE A 176 4.03 4.84 -5.32
N MET A 177 3.45 5.85 -4.65
CA MET A 177 2.10 6.35 -4.90
C MET A 177 2.15 7.66 -5.70
N ASN A 178 1.65 7.62 -6.93
CA ASN A 178 1.57 8.78 -7.82
C ASN A 178 0.11 9.15 -8.12
N PHE A 179 -0.35 10.23 -7.52
CA PHE A 179 -1.69 10.79 -7.75
C PHE A 179 -1.59 11.89 -8.82
N PHE A 180 -1.57 11.49 -10.10
CA PHE A 180 -1.29 12.38 -11.24
C PHE A 180 -2.53 12.59 -12.10
N TYR A 181 -3.11 13.79 -12.17
CA TYR A 181 -4.16 14.07 -13.15
C TYR A 181 -3.62 14.90 -14.32
N GLY A 182 -3.50 14.29 -15.51
CA GLY A 182 -2.74 14.82 -16.65
C GLY A 182 -3.40 15.96 -17.45
N VAL A 183 -4.69 16.24 -17.25
CA VAL A 183 -5.45 17.21 -18.06
C VAL A 183 -6.59 17.85 -17.23
N THR A 184 -6.28 18.93 -16.47
CA THR A 184 -7.13 20.04 -15.93
C THR A 184 -8.61 19.81 -15.50
N PRO A 185 -9.18 20.46 -14.45
CA PRO A 185 -8.88 21.79 -13.88
C PRO A 185 -8.45 21.77 -12.40
N GLN A 186 -8.35 22.94 -11.77
CA GLN A 186 -8.05 23.11 -10.34
C GLN A 186 -8.97 22.24 -9.46
N GLY A 187 -8.41 21.57 -8.44
CA GLY A 187 -9.20 21.00 -7.34
C GLY A 187 -9.61 19.54 -7.47
N VAL A 188 -8.86 18.70 -8.20
CA VAL A 188 -9.08 17.25 -8.17
C VAL A 188 -8.74 16.72 -6.77
N GLU A 189 -9.72 16.07 -6.16
CA GLU A 189 -9.59 15.37 -4.89
C GLU A 189 -9.28 13.89 -5.14
N HIS A 190 -8.15 13.45 -4.60
CA HIS A 190 -7.81 12.04 -4.48
C HIS A 190 -8.26 11.51 -3.12
N GLY A 191 -8.35 10.20 -2.99
CA GLY A 191 -8.79 9.56 -1.75
C GLY A 191 -7.75 9.66 -0.63
N GLY A 192 -7.97 8.85 0.39
CA GLY A 192 -7.11 8.73 1.54
C GLY A 192 -5.99 7.71 1.38
N ILE A 193 -5.02 7.83 2.28
CA ILE A 193 -3.88 6.92 2.39
C ILE A 193 -3.88 6.36 3.81
N LYS A 194 -3.88 5.03 3.94
CA LYS A 194 -3.70 4.36 5.22
C LYS A 194 -2.56 3.35 5.10
N VAL A 195 -1.49 3.59 5.84
CA VAL A 195 -0.36 2.69 5.89
C VAL A 195 -0.11 2.31 7.34
N THR A 196 -0.12 1.02 7.64
CA THR A 196 0.07 0.49 8.97
C THR A 196 1.12 -0.61 8.97
N ASN A 197 1.96 -0.64 9.99
CA ASN A 197 2.91 -1.72 10.21
C ASN A 197 3.74 -2.09 8.96
N THR A 198 4.36 -1.09 8.32
CA THR A 198 4.99 -1.24 7.00
C THR A 198 6.40 -0.71 6.99
N VAL A 199 7.30 -1.42 6.34
CA VAL A 199 8.69 -1.00 6.11
C VAL A 199 8.81 -0.34 4.74
N PHE A 200 9.42 0.84 4.69
CA PHE A 200 9.89 1.50 3.48
C PHE A 200 11.41 1.53 3.49
N ASN A 201 12.05 0.68 2.70
CA ASN A 201 13.51 0.50 2.69
C ASN A 201 14.12 0.86 1.33
N ASN A 202 15.25 1.56 1.33
CA ASN A 202 16.04 1.81 0.13
C ASN A 202 15.29 2.57 -0.99
N PHE A 203 14.77 3.75 -0.66
CA PHE A 203 14.25 4.70 -1.64
C PHE A 203 15.39 5.62 -2.12
N THR A 204 15.74 5.51 -3.41
CA THR A 204 16.93 6.17 -3.98
C THR A 204 16.61 7.18 -5.08
N ASP A 205 17.63 7.91 -5.55
CA ASP A 205 17.53 8.89 -6.64
C ASP A 205 16.50 10.01 -6.38
N LYS A 206 15.46 10.12 -7.20
CA LYS A 206 14.36 11.09 -7.04
C LYS A 206 13.07 10.39 -6.60
N SER A 207 13.19 9.34 -5.79
CA SER A 207 12.04 8.55 -5.34
C SER A 207 11.23 9.23 -4.23
N GLN A 208 9.94 8.92 -4.17
CA GLN A 208 9.04 9.37 -3.10
C GLN A 208 8.02 8.26 -2.83
N ILE A 209 7.58 8.16 -1.59
CA ILE A 209 6.50 7.27 -1.18
C ILE A 209 5.16 7.83 -1.65
N VAL A 210 4.94 9.12 -1.43
CA VAL A 210 3.73 9.84 -1.87
C VAL A 210 4.10 11.03 -2.73
N TYR A 211 3.41 11.19 -3.86
CA TYR A 211 3.60 12.31 -4.76
C TYR A 211 2.28 12.86 -5.32
N TYR A 212 2.11 14.17 -5.14
CA TYR A 212 1.08 14.99 -5.75
C TYR A 212 1.77 16.05 -6.65
N PRO A 213 1.66 15.93 -7.99
CA PRO A 213 2.41 16.74 -8.96
C PRO A 213 1.90 18.18 -9.08
N ASN A 214 0.58 18.38 -8.96
CA ASN A 214 -0.08 19.66 -9.20
C ASN A 214 -0.37 20.39 -7.87
N GLY A 215 -0.12 21.70 -7.81
CA GLY A 215 -0.35 22.52 -6.61
C GLY A 215 -1.82 22.61 -6.18
N THR A 216 -2.76 22.17 -7.03
CA THR A 216 -4.21 22.14 -6.74
C THR A 216 -4.75 20.72 -6.51
N ALA A 217 -3.91 19.69 -6.61
CA ALA A 217 -4.32 18.33 -6.29
C ALA A 217 -4.45 18.20 -4.77
N LYS A 218 -5.61 17.72 -4.34
CA LYS A 218 -5.97 17.55 -2.93
C LYS A 218 -6.08 16.07 -2.59
N GLY A 219 -5.89 15.74 -1.33
CA GLY A 219 -6.29 14.47 -0.76
C GLY A 219 -7.09 14.68 0.52
N THR A 220 -7.80 13.64 0.98
CA THR A 220 -8.65 13.73 2.18
C THR A 220 -7.81 13.54 3.45
N THR A 221 -7.35 12.32 3.70
CA THR A 221 -6.60 11.94 4.91
C THR A 221 -5.37 11.08 4.58
N ALA A 222 -4.29 11.23 5.34
CA ALA A 222 -3.14 10.32 5.25
C ALA A 222 -2.69 9.90 6.64
N ILE A 223 -2.70 8.59 6.90
CA ILE A 223 -2.27 8.00 8.16
C ILE A 223 -1.14 7.02 7.89
N PHE A 224 0.00 7.25 8.54
CA PHE A 224 1.11 6.32 8.64
C PHE A 224 1.28 5.95 10.11
N ASP A 225 1.06 4.69 10.45
CA ASP A 225 1.11 4.19 11.82
C ASP A 225 2.05 2.99 11.91
N HIS A 226 2.91 2.94 12.93
CA HIS A 226 3.89 1.86 13.08
C HIS A 226 4.69 1.60 11.79
N CYS A 227 5.17 2.65 11.13
CA CYS A 227 5.96 2.51 9.91
C CYS A 227 7.45 2.67 10.19
N THR A 228 8.29 1.89 9.50
CA THR A 228 9.76 2.04 9.52
C THR A 228 10.24 2.55 8.18
N PHE A 229 10.74 3.78 8.15
CA PHE A 229 11.40 4.40 6.99
C PHE A 229 12.91 4.29 7.19
N ILE A 230 13.58 3.58 6.29
CA ILE A 230 14.99 3.23 6.48
C ILE A 230 15.82 3.24 5.19
N ASN A 231 17.13 3.48 5.34
CA ASN A 231 18.15 3.43 4.28
C ASN A 231 17.79 4.25 3.04
N SER A 232 17.15 5.40 3.22
CA SER A 232 16.58 6.16 2.11
C SER A 232 17.42 7.40 1.82
N ASN A 233 18.15 7.35 0.70
CA ASN A 233 19.03 8.42 0.23
C ASN A 233 18.41 9.31 -0.85
N SER A 234 17.08 9.22 -1.06
CA SER A 234 16.35 10.04 -2.01
C SER A 234 16.69 11.54 -1.90
N LYS A 235 16.88 12.15 -3.06
CA LYS A 235 17.12 13.59 -3.26
C LYS A 235 15.84 14.42 -3.07
N LEU A 236 14.68 13.78 -2.97
CA LEU A 236 13.38 14.40 -2.74
C LEU A 236 12.79 13.93 -1.40
N PRO A 237 11.86 14.69 -0.79
CA PRO A 237 11.14 14.23 0.39
C PRO A 237 10.34 12.95 0.10
N LEU A 238 10.51 11.92 0.92
CA LEU A 238 9.78 10.65 0.79
C LEU A 238 8.27 10.87 0.86
N ILE A 239 7.83 11.69 1.81
CA ILE A 239 6.42 12.01 1.99
C ILE A 239 6.24 13.51 1.73
N MET A 240 5.52 13.81 0.65
CA MET A 240 5.21 15.18 0.26
C MET A 240 3.77 15.27 -0.21
N PHE A 241 3.03 16.14 0.46
CA PHE A 241 1.68 16.53 0.08
C PHE A 241 1.69 17.97 -0.43
N ARG A 242 0.70 18.33 -1.24
CA ARG A 242 0.47 19.73 -1.65
C ARG A 242 -0.68 20.32 -0.87
N GLN A 243 -1.83 19.66 -0.93
CA GLN A 243 -3.04 20.03 -0.20
C GLN A 243 -3.65 18.76 0.38
N MET A 244 -3.70 18.66 1.70
CA MET A 244 -4.30 17.53 2.41
C MET A 244 -4.72 18.02 3.80
N GLU A 245 -5.90 17.60 4.26
CA GLU A 245 -6.53 18.22 5.43
C GLU A 245 -6.12 17.54 6.73
N ASP A 246 -5.87 16.22 6.73
CA ASP A 246 -5.44 15.47 7.92
C ASP A 246 -4.30 14.49 7.62
N VAL A 247 -3.05 14.93 7.86
CA VAL A 247 -1.86 14.08 7.69
C VAL A 247 -1.26 13.75 9.05
N VAL A 248 -1.33 12.48 9.45
CA VAL A 248 -0.78 11.97 10.71
C VAL A 248 0.23 10.87 10.42
N ILE A 249 1.44 11.05 10.94
CA ILE A 249 2.46 10.02 10.97
C ILE A 249 2.79 9.79 12.44
N LYS A 250 2.50 8.59 12.94
CA LYS A 250 2.67 8.28 14.36
C LYS A 250 3.27 6.91 14.61
N ASN A 251 3.78 6.73 15.82
CA ASN A 251 4.42 5.50 16.27
C ASN A 251 5.50 4.99 15.30
N SER A 252 6.18 5.88 14.58
CA SER A 252 6.96 5.54 13.39
C SER A 252 8.44 5.89 13.53
N VAL A 253 9.28 5.22 12.77
CA VAL A 253 10.74 5.31 12.83
C VAL A 253 11.27 5.85 11.52
N PHE A 254 12.06 6.92 11.57
CA PHE A 254 12.87 7.39 10.47
C PHE A 254 14.35 7.20 10.83
N HIS A 255 15.00 6.20 10.23
CA HIS A 255 16.38 5.85 10.51
C HIS A 255 17.21 5.91 9.21
N GLN A 256 18.28 6.70 9.16
CA GLN A 256 19.08 6.86 7.93
C GLN A 256 18.23 7.29 6.72
N VAL A 257 17.38 8.30 6.95
CA VAL A 257 16.53 8.92 5.92
C VAL A 257 17.01 10.35 5.72
N ASN A 258 17.39 10.74 4.50
CA ASN A 258 17.88 12.10 4.23
C ASN A 258 16.76 13.15 4.23
N ASN A 259 15.68 12.86 3.49
CA ASN A 259 14.54 13.76 3.29
C ASN A 259 13.25 13.00 3.61
N GLY A 260 12.77 13.05 4.85
CA GLY A 260 11.60 12.29 5.28
C GLY A 260 10.29 12.93 4.84
N VAL A 261 9.92 14.03 5.49
CA VAL A 261 8.59 14.64 5.37
C VAL A 261 8.69 16.12 5.03
N LEU A 262 8.00 16.56 3.98
CA LEU A 262 7.87 17.97 3.62
C LEU A 262 6.39 18.34 3.48
N PHE A 263 5.74 18.63 4.61
CA PHE A 263 4.38 19.13 4.66
C PHE A 263 4.09 19.71 6.06
N GLN A 264 3.97 21.04 6.18
CA GLN A 264 3.85 21.71 7.50
C GLN A 264 2.60 21.27 8.28
N ASN A 265 1.52 20.97 7.57
CA ASN A 265 0.26 20.52 8.16
C ASN A 265 0.28 19.04 8.55
N ALA A 266 1.35 18.29 8.25
CA ALA A 266 1.52 16.96 8.80
C ALA A 266 1.84 17.03 10.30
N LYS A 267 1.31 16.09 11.07
CA LYS A 267 1.66 15.85 12.46
C LYS A 267 2.53 14.61 12.58
N LEU A 268 3.72 14.76 13.14
CA LEU A 268 4.60 13.68 13.58
C LEU A 268 4.41 13.47 15.08
N ASP A 269 3.91 12.31 15.52
CA ASP A 269 3.64 12.07 16.95
C ASP A 269 4.14 10.68 17.40
N TYR A 270 4.85 10.61 18.52
CA TYR A 270 5.56 9.40 18.94
C TYR A 270 6.46 8.85 17.83
N CYS A 271 7.31 9.69 17.25
CA CYS A 271 8.22 9.29 16.17
C CYS A 271 9.68 9.36 16.58
N TYR A 272 10.51 8.47 16.04
CA TYR A 272 11.97 8.58 16.09
C TYR A 272 12.51 9.21 14.80
N LEU A 273 13.35 10.24 14.92
CA LEU A 273 13.89 11.01 13.79
C LEU A 273 15.44 10.98 13.77
N GLY A 274 16.03 9.81 13.52
CA GLY A 274 17.46 9.53 13.72
C GLY A 274 18.44 10.32 12.85
N SER A 275 17.97 10.94 11.77
CA SER A 275 18.78 11.83 10.91
C SER A 275 17.95 12.57 9.85
N THR A 276 16.62 12.62 10.02
CA THR A 276 15.72 13.00 8.93
C THR A 276 15.40 14.48 8.91
N ARG A 277 15.40 15.07 7.70
CA ARG A 277 14.78 16.37 7.49
C ARG A 277 13.26 16.19 7.46
N ALA A 278 12.60 16.80 8.43
CA ALA A 278 11.15 16.84 8.55
C ALA A 278 10.67 18.28 8.75
N ASN A 279 9.90 18.79 7.79
CA ASN A 279 9.14 20.03 7.89
C ASN A 279 7.66 19.67 8.10
N ALA A 280 7.30 19.49 9.37
CA ALA A 280 6.00 19.05 9.86
C ALA A 280 5.82 19.53 11.30
N THR A 281 4.58 19.59 11.78
CA THR A 281 4.28 19.81 13.19
C THR A 281 4.72 18.60 14.01
N LYS A 282 5.45 18.82 15.10
CA LYS A 282 6.02 17.75 15.94
C LYS A 282 5.28 17.68 17.28
N GLY A 283 4.69 16.54 17.56
CA GLY A 283 4.24 16.13 18.89
C GLY A 283 5.39 15.52 19.68
N LYS A 284 5.20 14.33 20.27
CA LYS A 284 6.28 13.64 20.98
C LYS A 284 7.30 13.07 19.99
N ILE A 285 8.57 13.43 20.14
CA ILE A 285 9.67 12.89 19.33
C ILE A 285 10.69 12.23 20.25
N PHE A 286 11.14 11.03 19.86
CA PHE A 286 12.15 10.29 20.59
C PHE A 286 13.55 10.90 20.36
N PRO A 287 14.43 10.91 21.38
CA PRO A 287 15.79 11.39 21.22
C PRO A 287 16.55 10.55 20.19
N SER A 288 17.59 11.15 19.58
CA SER A 288 18.42 10.46 18.60
C SER A 288 19.30 9.36 19.19
N ASN A 289 19.48 9.33 20.52
CA ASN A 289 20.25 8.31 21.23
C ASN A 289 19.44 7.75 22.42
N PRO A 290 19.46 6.42 22.66
CA PRO A 290 20.05 5.41 21.79
C PRO A 290 19.34 5.39 20.42
N ALA A 291 20.01 4.88 19.39
CA ALA A 291 19.36 4.63 18.10
C ALA A 291 18.61 3.29 18.14
N PRO A 292 17.57 3.10 17.30
CA PRO A 292 16.96 1.79 17.09
C PRO A 292 18.00 0.77 16.63
N VAL A 293 17.97 -0.41 17.26
CA VAL A 293 18.73 -1.59 16.84
C VAL A 293 17.74 -2.57 16.25
N PHE A 294 17.95 -3.03 15.02
CA PHE A 294 17.00 -3.89 14.31
C PHE A 294 17.29 -5.39 14.50
N THR A 295 16.26 -6.21 14.33
CA THR A 295 16.36 -7.65 14.54
C THR A 295 17.24 -8.33 13.50
N ASP A 296 16.92 -8.20 12.22
CA ASP A 296 17.68 -8.79 11.13
C ASP A 296 17.52 -7.98 9.83
N PRO A 297 18.18 -6.81 9.74
CA PRO A 297 18.00 -5.89 8.62
C PRO A 297 18.52 -6.45 7.29
N GLU A 298 19.41 -7.44 7.30
CA GLU A 298 19.92 -8.08 6.06
C GLU A 298 18.82 -8.86 5.36
N ASN A 299 17.89 -9.41 6.12
CA ASN A 299 16.74 -10.13 5.60
C ASN A 299 15.46 -9.28 5.57
N MET A 300 15.51 -7.97 5.85
CA MET A 300 14.35 -7.05 5.91
C MET A 300 13.47 -7.16 7.18
N ASP A 301 13.96 -7.80 8.24
CA ASP A 301 13.34 -7.71 9.56
C ASP A 301 13.83 -6.46 10.30
N PHE A 302 13.00 -5.42 10.25
CA PHE A 302 13.25 -4.14 10.91
C PHE A 302 12.47 -3.97 12.22
N GLU A 303 12.11 -5.07 12.88
CA GLU A 303 11.63 -5.01 14.25
C GLU A 303 12.73 -4.42 15.16
N ILE A 304 12.34 -3.51 16.07
CA ILE A 304 13.28 -2.94 17.04
C ILE A 304 13.59 -3.97 18.13
N LYS A 305 14.88 -4.23 18.41
CA LYS A 305 15.36 -5.05 19.52
C LYS A 305 15.33 -4.31 20.87
N ASN A 306 15.76 -3.04 20.90
CA ASN A 306 15.76 -2.21 22.10
C ASN A 306 14.41 -1.50 22.36
N LYS A 307 13.32 -2.29 22.29
CA LYS A 307 11.91 -1.84 22.33
C LYS A 307 11.57 -0.93 23.50
N THR A 308 12.15 -1.17 24.67
CA THR A 308 11.90 -0.39 25.89
C THR A 308 12.28 1.09 25.76
N SER A 309 13.16 1.43 24.81
CA SER A 309 13.54 2.82 24.52
C SER A 309 12.61 3.51 23.52
N PHE A 310 11.72 2.75 22.87
CA PHE A 310 10.90 3.19 21.73
C PHE A 310 9.48 2.66 21.85
N VAL A 311 8.69 3.27 22.74
CA VAL A 311 7.31 2.85 23.01
C VAL A 311 6.32 3.90 22.50
N GLY A 312 5.42 3.48 21.61
CA GLY A 312 4.36 4.26 21.01
C GLY A 312 3.34 4.79 22.01
N ASN A 313 2.38 5.57 21.51
CA ASN A 313 1.31 6.12 22.35
C ASN A 313 0.29 5.06 22.80
N ASP A 314 0.30 3.91 22.16
CA ASP A 314 -0.51 2.73 22.42
C ASP A 314 0.19 1.69 23.30
N GLY A 315 1.45 1.93 23.68
CA GLY A 315 2.24 1.01 24.50
C GLY A 315 3.02 -0.03 23.70
N GLU A 316 2.90 -0.06 22.38
CA GLU A 316 3.62 -0.99 21.51
C GLU A 316 4.96 -0.41 21.02
N PRO A 317 5.92 -1.23 20.56
CA PRO A 317 7.18 -0.71 20.00
C PRO A 317 6.94 0.20 18.79
N LEU A 318 7.74 1.27 18.65
CA LEU A 318 7.72 2.11 17.45
C LEU A 318 8.13 1.34 16.20
N GLY A 319 7.70 1.86 15.05
CA GLY A 319 8.02 1.31 13.74
C GLY A 319 7.22 0.05 13.47
N ALA A 320 7.58 -0.61 12.38
CA ALA A 320 6.96 -1.86 12.01
C ALA A 320 7.37 -2.96 12.99
N THR A 321 6.39 -3.71 13.47
CA THR A 321 6.51 -4.94 14.23
C THR A 321 6.36 -6.14 13.30
N ILE A 322 7.04 -7.24 13.63
CA ILE A 322 7.03 -8.56 12.96
C ILE A 322 6.38 -8.55 11.57
N ILE A 323 7.20 -8.45 10.53
CA ILE A 323 6.75 -8.66 9.15
C ILE A 323 7.34 -9.99 8.69
N ASN A 324 6.50 -11.02 8.59
CA ASN A 324 6.91 -12.29 7.99
C ASN A 324 7.01 -12.09 6.47
N TYR A 325 8.23 -11.89 5.96
CA TYR A 325 8.55 -11.91 4.53
C TYR A 325 8.86 -13.34 4.08
#